data_AF-A0A5T1YTS7-F1
#
_entry.id   AF-A0A5T1YTS7-F1
#
_cell.length_a   1.000
_cell.length_b   1.000
_cell.length_c   1.000
_cell.angle_alpha   90.00
_cell.angle_beta   90.00
_cell.angle_gamma   90.00
#
_symmetry.space_group_name_H-M   'P 1'
#
loop_
_entity.id
_entity.type
_entity.pdbx_description
1 polymer ?
#
loop_
_entity_poly.entity_id
_entity_poly.type
_entity_poly.pdbx_seq_one_letter_code
_entity_poly.pdbx_strand_id
1 'polypeptide(L)' 'AYNKEFGVRLLKRIISEEIGEKISDEILFGKLKKGGIAKIKLGKNEKLEFIF' A
#
# COMPACT_ATOMS: atom_id res chain seq x y z
N ALA A 1 -5.73 -7.19 20.10
CA ALA A 1 -5.91 -6.05 21.03
C ALA A 1 -5.44 -4.77 20.35
N TYR A 2 -6.34 -3.81 20.13
CA TYR A 2 -6.01 -2.50 19.54
C TYR A 2 -5.29 -1.67 20.61
N ASN A 3 -3.96 -1.69 20.56
CA ASN A 3 -3.13 -0.95 21.51
C ASN A 3 -2.99 0.49 21.02
N LYS A 4 -3.81 1.37 21.61
CA LYS A 4 -3.90 2.81 21.34
C LYS A 4 -2.57 3.56 21.58
N GLU A 5 -1.62 2.91 22.24
CA GLU A 5 -0.35 3.49 22.70
C GLU A 5 0.76 3.53 21.63
N PHE A 6 0.69 2.72 20.56
CA PHE A 6 1.67 2.80 19.45
C PHE A 6 1.33 3.86 18.39
N GLY A 7 0.15 4.50 18.50
CA GLY A 7 -0.28 5.63 17.70
C GLY A 7 -0.25 5.41 16.18
N VAL A 8 -0.35 6.52 15.44
CA VAL A 8 -0.38 6.56 13.96
C VAL A 8 0.91 6.04 13.31
N ARG A 9 2.00 5.89 14.09
CA ARG A 9 3.31 5.43 13.60
C ARG A 9 3.28 3.97 13.18
N LEU A 10 2.66 3.10 13.97
CA LEU A 10 2.51 1.69 13.62
C LEU A 10 1.62 1.54 12.37
N LEU A 11 0.53 2.32 12.30
CA LEU A 11 -0.34 2.40 11.12
C LEU A 11 0.44 2.85 9.88
N LYS A 12 1.24 3.91 9.98
CA LYS A 12 2.07 4.39 8.87
C LYS A 12 3.05 3.32 8.40
N ARG A 13 3.65 2.58 9.33
CA ARG A 13 4.55 1.48 9.01
C ARG A 13 3.83 0.36 8.26
N ILE A 14 2.71 -0.12 8.77
CA ILE A 14 1.90 -1.17 8.13
C ILE A 14 1.47 -0.73 6.72
N ILE A 15 1.02 0.52 6.57
CA ILE A 15 0.67 1.07 5.26
C ILE A 15 1.88 1.08 4.33
N SER A 16 3.05 1.49 4.81
CA SER A 16 4.27 1.56 4.01
C SER A 16 4.79 0.19 3.59
N GLU A 17 4.70 -0.82 4.46
CA GLU A 17 5.08 -2.21 4.16
C GLU A 17 4.06 -2.81 3.16
N GLU A 18 2.75 -2.74 3.45
CA GLU A 18 1.73 -3.38 2.59
C GLU A 18 1.50 -2.70 1.23
N ILE A 19 1.59 -1.37 1.19
CA ILE A 19 1.28 -0.55 -0.01
C ILE A 19 2.56 -0.04 -0.66
N GLY A 20 3.49 0.49 0.14
CA GLY A 20 4.71 1.14 -0.37
C GLY A 20 5.66 0.16 -1.05
N GLU A 21 5.87 -1.04 -0.49
CA GLU A 21 6.72 -2.05 -1.12
C GLU A 21 6.14 -2.50 -2.47
N LYS A 22 4.84 -2.82 -2.53
CA LYS A 22 4.18 -3.22 -3.79
C LYS A 22 4.25 -2.16 -4.88
N ILE A 23 4.07 -0.88 -4.51
CA ILE A 23 4.21 0.22 -5.45
C ILE A 23 5.66 0.38 -5.88
N SER A 24 6.63 0.19 -4.98
CA SER A 24 8.06 0.29 -5.31
C SER A 24 8.47 -0.77 -6.34
N ASP A 25 8.01 -2.00 -6.18
CA ASP A 25 8.20 -3.06 -7.18
C ASP A 25 7.56 -2.70 -8.53
N GLU A 26 6.34 -2.16 -8.53
CA GLU A 26 5.68 -1.73 -9.76
C GLU A 26 6.37 -0.55 -10.44
N ILE A 27 7.02 0.33 -9.67
CA ILE A 27 7.84 1.44 -10.19
C ILE A 27 9.17 0.92 -10.74
N LEU A 28 9.80 -0.07 -10.11
CA LEU A 28 11.10 -0.58 -10.55
C LEU A 28 10.96 -1.53 -11.75
N PHE A 29 9.97 -2.42 -11.70
CA PHE A 29 9.86 -3.59 -12.57
C PHE A 29 8.53 -3.71 -13.30
N GLY A 30 7.46 -3.08 -12.79
CA GLY A 30 6.10 -3.25 -13.29
C GLY A 30 5.59 -2.12 -14.19
N LYS A 31 4.28 -1.86 -14.09
CA LYS A 31 3.55 -0.96 -14.98
C LYS A 31 3.82 0.52 -14.72
N LEU A 32 4.36 0.87 -13.54
CA LEU A 32 4.67 2.24 -13.14
C LEU A 32 6.11 2.66 -13.47
N LYS A 33 6.87 1.85 -14.20
CA LYS A 33 8.27 2.13 -14.56
C LYS A 33 8.50 3.45 -15.30
N LYS A 34 7.52 3.90 -16.08
CA LYS A 34 7.56 5.20 -16.78
C LYS A 34 6.80 6.31 -16.03
N GLY A 35 6.44 6.08 -14.78
CA GLY A 35 5.51 6.90 -14.02
C GLY A 35 4.05 6.59 -14.34
N GLY A 36 3.14 7.04 -13.48
CA GLY A 36 1.71 6.81 -13.61
C GLY A 36 0.96 7.14 -12.31
N ILE A 37 -0.35 6.90 -12.31
CA ILE A 37 -1.21 7.10 -11.14
C ILE A 37 -1.72 5.73 -10.69
N ALA A 38 -1.28 5.28 -9.52
CA ALA A 38 -1.83 4.08 -8.88
C ALA A 38 -3.04 4.45 -8.02
N LYS A 39 -4.18 3.80 -8.26
CA LYS A 39 -5.37 3.87 -7.41
C LYS A 39 -5.47 2.61 -6.56
N ILE A 40 -5.54 2.78 -5.25
CA ILE A 40 -5.74 1.68 -4.31
C ILE A 40 -7.20 1.67 -3.88
N LYS A 41 -7.82 0.49 -3.87
CA LYS A 41 -9.18 0.29 -3.37
C LYS A 41 -9.20 -0.88 -2.42
N LEU A 42 -10.10 -0.83 -1.43
CA LEU A 42 -10.39 -1.99 -0.59
C LEU A 42 -11.41 -2.87 -1.33
N GLY A 43 -10.99 -4.06 -1.74
CA GLY A 43 -11.85 -5.04 -2.38
C GLY A 43 -12.81 -5.67 -1.37
N LYS A 44 -13.87 -6.33 -1.88
CA LYS A 44 -14.91 -6.96 -1.04
C LYS A 44 -14.41 -8.01 -0.06
N ASN A 45 -13.22 -8.57 -0.30
CA ASN A 45 -12.59 -9.60 0.53
C ASN A 45 -11.59 -9.03 1.55
N GLU A 46 -11.72 -7.74 1.91
CA GLU A 46 -10.78 -7.03 2.79
C GLU A 46 -9.34 -6.99 2.28
N LYS A 47 -9.14 -7.33 1.00
CA LYS A 47 -7.84 -7.27 0.31
C LYS A 47 -7.70 -5.96 -0.42
N LEU A 48 -6.49 -5.41 -0.40
CA LEU A 48 -6.13 -4.21 -1.16
C LEU A 48 -6.00 -4.57 -2.64
N GLU A 49 -6.80 -3.92 -3.48
CA GLU A 49 -6.73 -4.01 -4.93
C GLU A 49 -6.00 -2.77 -5.47
N PHE A 50 -4.95 -3.03 -6.25
CA PHE A 50 -4.14 -1.99 -6.88
C PHE A 50 -4.55 -1.87 -8.36
N ILE A 51 -4.96 -0.67 -8.74
CA ILE A 51 -5.39 -0.32 -10.10
C ILE A 51 -4.37 0.65 -10.66
N PHE A 52 -3.60 0.21 -11.65
CA PHE A 52 -2.59 1.00 -12.36
C PHE A 52 -3.08 1.36 -13.76
#